data_AF-D2R5D4-F1
#
_entry.id   AF-D2R5D4-F1
#
_cell.length_a   1.000
_cell.length_b   1.000
_cell.length_c   1.000
_cell.angle_alpha   90.00
_cell.angle_beta   90.00
_cell.angle_gamma   90.00
#
_symmetry.space_group_name_H-M   'P 1'
#
loop_
_entity.id
_entity.type
_entity.pdbx_description
1 polymer ?
#
loop_
_entity_poly.entity_id
_entity_poly.type
_entity_poly.pdbx_seq_one_letter_code
_entity_poly.pdbx_strand_id
1 'polypeptide(L)'
;MSLKTIQKIDAVVLILVLLLLAATGLCGLALWQEQTLASLASPTPQKITLQQLIASGPGDNIHVTVTQLRLGLDWIYEEKGDQWTRVWIPLYPDQNAELQREFHVIVRTSDAPDEASVERFCQQTELTGLVVNSIHQLRSPEIIVLEQAYPKIDPSQILVLDTSRKLLSPTTLALLWQLTIALPFAALATPLVWLIIRRWQMQNVAAPSATAARD
;
A
#
# COMPACT_ATOMS: atom_id res chain seq x y z
N MET A 1 37.19 25.58 -12.52
CA MET A 1 35.86 24.97 -12.81
C MET A 1 35.04 25.98 -13.62
N SER A 2 34.39 25.57 -14.72
CA SER A 2 33.70 26.53 -15.60
C SER A 2 32.35 26.98 -15.03
N LEU A 3 31.90 28.20 -15.34
CA LEU A 3 30.57 28.72 -14.96
C LEU A 3 29.44 27.76 -15.39
N LYS A 4 29.57 27.16 -16.58
CA LYS A 4 28.63 26.16 -17.11
C LYS A 4 28.57 24.91 -16.22
N THR A 5 29.69 24.50 -15.62
CA THR A 5 29.74 23.35 -14.70
C THR A 5 28.99 23.67 -13.41
N ILE A 6 29.15 24.88 -12.86
CA ILE A 6 28.46 25.31 -11.63
C ILE A 6 26.94 25.35 -11.85
N GLN A 7 26.49 25.96 -12.95
CA GLN A 7 25.06 26.01 -13.30
C GLN A 7 24.45 24.61 -13.45
N LYS A 8 25.19 23.66 -14.06
CA LYS A 8 24.73 22.27 -14.16
C LYS A 8 24.57 21.63 -12.79
N ILE A 9 25.50 21.85 -11.85
CA ILE A 9 25.38 21.28 -10.50
C ILE A 9 24.22 21.91 -9.74
N ASP A 10 24.04 23.22 -9.80
CA ASP A 10 22.90 23.90 -9.15
C ASP A 10 21.56 23.33 -9.68
N ALA A 11 21.45 23.11 -10.99
CA ALA A 11 20.26 22.50 -11.60
C ALA A 11 20.04 21.05 -11.12
N VAL A 12 21.10 20.25 -11.03
CA VAL A 12 21.02 18.86 -10.53
C VAL A 12 20.59 18.84 -9.07
N VAL A 13 21.16 19.69 -8.22
CA VAL A 13 20.78 19.79 -6.80
C VAL A 13 19.30 20.16 -6.68
N LEU A 14 18.83 21.15 -7.45
CA LEU A 14 17.42 21.55 -7.44
C LEU A 14 16.49 20.39 -7.85
N ILE A 15 16.82 19.68 -8.93
CA ILE A 15 16.03 18.53 -9.39
C ILE A 15 15.97 17.44 -8.32
N LEU A 16 17.09 17.12 -7.68
CA LEU A 16 17.12 16.12 -6.60
C LEU A 16 16.25 16.53 -5.41
N VAL A 17 16.27 17.80 -5.01
CA VAL A 17 15.39 18.31 -3.95
C VAL A 17 13.93 18.15 -4.33
N LEU A 18 13.56 18.52 -5.57
CA LEU A 18 12.17 18.38 -6.04
C LEU A 18 11.72 16.91 -6.07
N LEU A 19 12.58 15.99 -6.53
CA LEU A 19 12.28 14.56 -6.52
C LEU A 19 12.10 14.01 -5.10
N LEU A 20 12.92 14.43 -4.14
CA LEU A 20 12.79 14.03 -2.73
C LEU A 20 11.50 14.55 -2.10
N LEU A 21 11.10 15.79 -2.43
CA LEU A 21 9.84 16.35 -1.97
C LEU A 21 8.63 15.63 -2.58
N ALA A 22 8.68 15.31 -3.88
CA ALA A 22 7.64 14.52 -4.54
C ALA A 22 7.51 13.11 -3.94
N ALA A 23 8.64 12.43 -3.72
CA ALA A 23 8.66 11.12 -3.07
C ALA A 23 8.09 11.18 -1.64
N THR A 24 8.45 12.21 -0.87
CA THR A 24 7.89 12.45 0.47
C THR A 24 6.37 12.61 0.42
N GLY A 25 5.85 13.39 -0.53
CA GLY A 25 4.42 13.56 -0.71
C GLY A 25 3.70 12.25 -1.01
N LEU A 26 4.24 11.43 -1.91
CA LEU A 26 3.69 10.10 -2.22
C LEU A 26 3.72 9.15 -1.02
N CYS A 27 4.84 9.12 -0.26
CA CYS A 27 4.93 8.34 0.96
C CYS A 27 3.92 8.81 2.02
N GLY A 28 3.76 10.12 2.21
CA GLY A 28 2.78 10.69 3.14
C GLY A 28 1.34 10.28 2.79
N LEU A 29 0.98 10.27 1.50
CA LEU A 29 -0.33 9.80 1.04
C LEU A 29 -0.54 8.31 1.33
N ALA A 30 0.47 7.47 1.07
CA ALA A 30 0.40 6.05 1.37
C ALA A 30 0.25 5.77 2.88
N LEU A 31 1.02 6.48 3.72
CA LEU A 31 0.94 6.34 5.18
C LEU A 31 -0.39 6.84 5.75
N TRP A 32 -0.98 7.88 5.16
CA TRP A 32 -2.29 8.35 5.56
C TRP A 32 -3.39 7.30 5.30
N GLN A 33 -3.32 6.56 4.19
CA GLN A 33 -4.21 5.44 3.93
C GLN A 33 -4.04 4.33 4.98
N GLU A 34 -2.80 3.92 5.26
CA GLU A 34 -2.52 2.90 6.27
C GLU A 34 -2.93 3.33 7.68
N GLN A 35 -2.77 4.60 8.02
CA GLN A 35 -3.25 5.15 9.29
C GLN A 35 -4.78 5.12 9.39
N THR A 36 -5.48 5.42 8.28
CA THR A 36 -6.94 5.34 8.22
C THR A 36 -7.41 3.90 8.45
N LEU A 37 -6.77 2.93 7.79
CA LEU A 37 -7.01 1.50 8.00
C LEU A 37 -6.75 1.08 9.45
N ALA A 38 -5.60 1.47 10.01
CA ALA A 38 -5.25 1.16 11.39
C ALA A 38 -6.20 1.81 12.41
N SER A 39 -6.77 2.97 12.10
CA SER A 39 -7.74 3.64 12.98
C SER A 39 -9.10 2.94 13.04
N LEU A 40 -9.42 2.13 12.02
CA LEU A 40 -10.68 1.38 11.89
C LEU A 40 -10.52 -0.10 12.25
N ALA A 41 -9.30 -0.54 12.54
CA ALA A 41 -8.97 -1.93 12.84
C ALA A 41 -8.48 -2.08 14.28
N SER A 42 -9.01 -3.06 14.99
CA SER A 42 -8.45 -3.53 16.26
C SER A 42 -7.40 -4.62 16.00
N PRO A 43 -6.31 -4.69 16.79
CA PRO A 43 -5.36 -5.81 16.74
C PRO A 43 -6.02 -7.17 16.98
N THR A 44 -7.10 -7.20 17.77
CA THR A 44 -7.88 -8.41 18.02
C THR A 44 -9.03 -8.48 17.00
N PRO A 45 -9.10 -9.55 16.17
CA PRO A 45 -10.19 -9.69 15.22
C PRO A 45 -11.52 -9.90 15.97
N GLN A 46 -12.59 -9.28 15.47
CA GLN A 46 -13.93 -9.57 15.96
C GLN A 46 -14.51 -10.80 15.23
N LYS A 47 -15.20 -11.67 15.95
CA LYS A 47 -15.84 -12.85 15.35
C LYS A 47 -17.22 -12.47 14.81
N ILE A 48 -17.48 -12.75 13.53
CA ILE A 48 -18.76 -12.46 12.85
C ILE A 48 -19.15 -13.64 11.94
N THR A 49 -20.44 -13.88 11.74
CA THR A 49 -20.88 -14.86 10.71
C THR A 49 -20.86 -14.20 9.34
N LEU A 50 -20.69 -14.99 8.26
CA LEU A 50 -20.74 -14.44 6.92
C LEU A 50 -22.07 -13.73 6.63
N GLN A 51 -23.19 -14.27 7.13
CA GLN A 51 -24.50 -13.64 6.96
C GLN A 51 -24.60 -12.29 7.67
N GLN A 52 -24.02 -12.16 8.88
CA GLN A 52 -23.95 -10.89 9.59
C GLN A 52 -23.05 -9.87 8.84
N LEU A 53 -21.92 -10.33 8.31
CA LEU A 53 -21.03 -9.49 7.52
C LEU A 53 -21.74 -8.94 6.27
N ILE A 54 -22.53 -9.76 5.57
CA ILE A 54 -23.33 -9.33 4.42
C ILE A 54 -24.39 -8.31 4.85
N ALA A 55 -25.11 -8.58 5.94
CA ALA A 55 -26.24 -7.77 6.35
C ALA A 55 -25.84 -6.42 6.98
N SER A 56 -24.71 -6.37 7.68
CA SER A 56 -24.33 -5.22 8.53
C SER A 56 -22.93 -4.68 8.25
N GLY A 57 -22.19 -5.26 7.31
CA GLY A 57 -20.78 -4.95 7.10
C GLY A 57 -19.91 -5.37 8.28
N PRO A 58 -18.68 -4.85 8.39
CA PRO A 58 -17.75 -5.20 9.46
C PRO A 58 -18.05 -4.51 10.80
N GLY A 59 -19.14 -3.76 10.97
CA GLY A 59 -19.42 -3.06 12.23
C GLY A 59 -18.29 -2.12 12.67
N ASP A 60 -17.90 -2.19 13.95
CA ASP A 60 -16.91 -1.28 14.56
C ASP A 60 -15.44 -1.65 14.28
N ASN A 61 -15.19 -2.83 13.70
CA ASN A 61 -13.83 -3.33 13.49
C ASN A 61 -13.71 -4.04 12.15
N ILE A 62 -12.92 -3.44 11.24
CA ILE A 62 -12.67 -4.02 9.90
C ILE A 62 -11.85 -5.32 9.94
N HIS A 63 -11.17 -5.61 11.06
CA HIS A 63 -10.43 -6.85 11.27
C HIS A 63 -11.37 -7.90 11.85
N VAL A 64 -11.75 -8.86 11.02
CA VAL A 64 -12.81 -9.82 11.33
C VAL A 64 -12.33 -11.25 11.16
N THR A 65 -12.84 -12.14 12.01
CA THR A 65 -12.84 -13.59 11.80
C THR A 65 -14.23 -14.00 11.37
N VAL A 66 -14.39 -14.29 10.08
CA VAL A 66 -15.66 -14.70 9.47
C VAL A 66 -15.85 -16.19 9.68
N THR A 67 -17.05 -16.59 10.08
CA THR A 67 -17.45 -17.99 10.32
C THR A 67 -18.75 -18.34 9.59
N GLN A 68 -19.11 -19.62 9.58
CA GLN A 68 -20.30 -20.14 8.88
C GLN A 68 -20.28 -19.81 7.39
N LEU A 69 -19.10 -20.00 6.80
CA LEU A 69 -18.80 -19.73 5.41
C LEU A 69 -18.45 -21.03 4.69
N ARG A 70 -18.62 -20.99 3.36
CA ARG A 70 -18.05 -21.93 2.42
C ARG A 70 -17.38 -21.15 1.30
N LEU A 71 -16.18 -21.56 0.92
CA LEU A 71 -15.46 -20.98 -0.21
C LEU A 71 -15.97 -21.59 -1.52
N GLY A 72 -16.15 -20.74 -2.53
CA GLY A 72 -16.49 -21.17 -3.89
C GLY A 72 -15.35 -21.86 -4.60
N LEU A 73 -15.71 -22.70 -5.57
CA LEU A 73 -14.75 -23.39 -6.45
C LEU A 73 -14.47 -22.58 -7.74
N ASP A 74 -15.27 -21.56 -8.01
CA ASP A 74 -15.17 -20.64 -9.14
C ASP A 74 -14.24 -19.46 -8.83
N TRP A 75 -13.05 -19.75 -8.30
CA TRP A 75 -12.03 -18.74 -8.01
C TRP A 75 -11.32 -18.25 -9.28
N ILE A 76 -10.76 -17.05 -9.20
CA ILE A 76 -9.92 -16.45 -10.24
C ILE A 76 -8.60 -15.99 -9.65
N TYR A 77 -7.60 -15.73 -10.49
CA TYR A 77 -6.28 -15.31 -10.05
C TYR A 77 -5.70 -14.18 -10.91
N GLU A 78 -4.83 -13.38 -10.30
CA GLU A 78 -3.97 -12.42 -10.98
C GLU A 78 -2.56 -12.99 -11.07
N GLU A 79 -1.98 -12.98 -12.26
CA GLU A 79 -0.60 -13.40 -12.50
C GLU A 79 0.28 -12.21 -12.89
N LYS A 80 1.56 -12.32 -12.52
CA LYS A 80 2.61 -11.40 -12.98
C LYS A 80 3.78 -12.22 -13.50
N GLY A 81 3.87 -12.35 -14.82
CA GLY A 81 4.69 -13.39 -15.43
C GLY A 81 4.08 -14.75 -15.13
N ASP A 82 4.89 -15.75 -14.80
CA ASP A 82 4.42 -17.11 -14.51
C ASP A 82 4.10 -17.35 -13.03
N GLN A 83 3.84 -16.29 -12.25
CA GLN A 83 3.59 -16.38 -10.81
C GLN A 83 2.25 -15.75 -10.45
N TRP A 84 1.43 -16.51 -9.72
CA TRP A 84 0.20 -15.99 -9.12
C TRP A 84 0.56 -15.01 -8.01
N THR A 85 -0.09 -13.85 -8.05
CA THR A 85 0.12 -12.78 -7.09
C THR A 85 -1.07 -12.61 -6.18
N ARG A 86 -2.28 -12.91 -6.66
CA ARG A 86 -3.53 -12.84 -5.91
C ARG A 86 -4.51 -13.88 -6.42
N VAL A 87 -5.33 -14.37 -5.51
CA VAL A 87 -6.48 -15.24 -5.80
C VAL A 87 -7.71 -14.58 -5.19
N TRP A 88 -8.81 -14.62 -5.93
CA TRP A 88 -10.10 -14.11 -5.56
C TRP A 88 -11.09 -15.26 -5.47
N ILE A 89 -11.67 -15.48 -4.28
CA ILE A 89 -12.49 -16.66 -3.98
C ILE A 89 -13.85 -16.19 -3.43
N PRO A 90 -14.97 -16.49 -4.09
CA PRO A 90 -16.28 -16.07 -3.59
C PRO A 90 -16.65 -16.81 -2.31
N LEU A 91 -17.37 -16.13 -1.41
CA LEU A 91 -17.85 -16.71 -0.16
C LEU A 91 -19.37 -16.89 -0.18
N TYR A 92 -19.80 -18.05 0.30
CA TYR A 92 -21.21 -18.43 0.42
C TYR A 92 -21.56 -18.76 1.87
N PRO A 93 -22.74 -18.36 2.38
CA PRO A 93 -23.23 -18.82 3.67
C PRO A 93 -23.41 -20.35 3.67
N ASP A 94 -22.92 -21.02 4.72
CA ASP A 94 -22.89 -22.50 4.77
C ASP A 94 -24.28 -23.15 4.66
N GLN A 95 -25.34 -22.44 5.08
CA GLN A 95 -26.72 -22.95 5.07
C GLN A 95 -27.38 -23.01 3.67
N ASN A 96 -26.76 -22.47 2.62
CA ASN A 96 -27.40 -22.32 1.29
C ASN A 96 -26.47 -22.49 0.08
N ALA A 97 -25.32 -23.14 0.25
CA ALA A 97 -24.27 -23.17 -0.78
C ALA A 97 -24.67 -23.79 -2.14
N GLU A 98 -25.65 -24.69 -2.19
CA GLU A 98 -26.05 -25.36 -3.45
C GLU A 98 -26.95 -24.52 -4.36
N LEU A 99 -27.51 -23.41 -3.84
CA LEU A 99 -28.52 -22.61 -4.56
C LEU A 99 -28.10 -21.18 -4.87
N GLN A 100 -26.99 -20.70 -4.32
CA GLN A 100 -26.58 -19.30 -4.46
C GLN A 100 -25.54 -19.16 -5.58
N ARG A 101 -25.96 -18.58 -6.70
CA ARG A 101 -25.07 -18.07 -7.77
C ARG A 101 -24.59 -16.65 -7.51
N GLU A 102 -25.11 -16.02 -6.47
CA GLU A 102 -24.84 -14.62 -6.13
C GLU A 102 -24.11 -14.58 -4.79
N PHE A 103 -22.90 -14.03 -4.81
CA PHE A 103 -22.11 -13.80 -3.62
C PHE A 103 -21.97 -12.30 -3.37
N HIS A 104 -21.89 -11.93 -2.11
CA HIS A 104 -21.75 -10.52 -1.67
C HIS A 104 -20.38 -10.27 -1.03
N VAL A 105 -19.60 -11.33 -0.78
CA VAL A 105 -18.27 -11.23 -0.19
C VAL A 105 -17.32 -12.07 -1.02
N ILE A 106 -16.16 -11.52 -1.33
CA ILE A 106 -15.06 -12.21 -1.99
C ILE A 106 -13.82 -12.13 -1.12
N VAL A 107 -13.10 -13.24 -1.01
CA VAL A 107 -11.80 -13.29 -0.36
C VAL A 107 -10.74 -12.92 -1.36
N ARG A 108 -9.82 -12.06 -0.95
CA ARG A 108 -8.57 -11.80 -1.65
C ARG A 108 -7.41 -12.35 -0.84
N THR A 109 -6.61 -13.22 -1.43
CA THR A 109 -5.44 -13.81 -0.78
C THR A 109 -4.24 -13.87 -1.72
N SER A 110 -3.06 -13.62 -1.19
CA SER A 110 -1.75 -13.87 -1.82
C SER A 110 -1.05 -15.11 -1.24
N ASP A 111 -1.68 -15.79 -0.27
CA ASP A 111 -1.10 -16.94 0.43
C ASP A 111 -1.34 -18.28 -0.30
N ALA A 112 -1.95 -18.24 -1.48
CA ALA A 112 -2.22 -19.39 -2.34
C ALA A 112 -1.57 -19.21 -3.73
N PRO A 113 -0.25 -19.50 -3.86
CA PRO A 113 0.50 -19.20 -5.09
C PRO A 113 0.27 -20.19 -6.23
N ASP A 114 -0.53 -21.24 -6.01
CA ASP A 114 -0.83 -22.30 -6.97
C ASP A 114 -2.20 -22.92 -6.67
N GLU A 115 -2.71 -23.69 -7.64
CA GLU A 115 -4.02 -24.35 -7.58
C GLU A 115 -4.16 -25.26 -6.34
N ALA A 116 -3.15 -26.09 -6.06
CA ALA A 116 -3.18 -26.98 -4.90
C ALA A 116 -3.23 -26.23 -3.56
N SER A 117 -2.66 -25.02 -3.49
CA SER A 117 -2.75 -24.13 -2.33
C SER A 117 -4.11 -23.49 -2.21
N VAL A 118 -4.76 -23.15 -3.33
CA VAL A 118 -6.15 -22.65 -3.33
C VAL A 118 -7.11 -23.74 -2.86
N GLU A 119 -6.96 -24.98 -3.34
CA GLU A 119 -7.78 -26.11 -2.90
C GLU A 119 -7.68 -26.33 -1.39
N ARG A 120 -6.46 -26.28 -0.83
CA ARG A 120 -6.23 -26.36 0.63
C ARG A 120 -6.84 -25.16 1.36
N PHE A 121 -6.74 -23.96 0.79
CA PHE A 121 -7.33 -22.76 1.36
C PHE A 121 -8.86 -22.85 1.40
N CYS A 122 -9.49 -23.40 0.36
CA CYS A 122 -10.93 -23.60 0.27
C CYS A 122 -11.50 -24.61 1.29
N GLN A 123 -10.67 -25.38 1.99
CA GLN A 123 -11.08 -26.29 3.07
C GLN A 123 -11.30 -25.57 4.42
N GLN A 124 -10.93 -24.29 4.53
CA GLN A 124 -11.09 -23.51 5.75
C GLN A 124 -12.57 -23.20 6.03
N THR A 125 -12.99 -23.35 7.28
CA THR A 125 -14.36 -23.05 7.73
C THR A 125 -14.47 -21.71 8.45
N GLU A 126 -13.33 -21.08 8.71
CA GLU A 126 -13.19 -19.75 9.25
C GLU A 126 -12.04 -19.01 8.55
N LEU A 127 -12.21 -17.71 8.35
CA LEU A 127 -11.21 -16.86 7.70
C LEU A 127 -11.01 -15.60 8.53
N THR A 128 -9.77 -15.23 8.76
CA THR A 128 -9.43 -13.96 9.41
C THR A 128 -8.79 -13.02 8.40
N GLY A 129 -9.30 -11.79 8.32
CA GLY A 129 -8.81 -10.80 7.36
C GLY A 129 -9.36 -9.40 7.61
N LEU A 130 -9.00 -8.49 6.72
CA LEU A 130 -9.44 -7.11 6.73
C LEU A 130 -10.50 -6.87 5.66
N VAL A 131 -11.63 -6.25 6.02
CA VAL A 131 -12.62 -5.80 5.05
C VAL A 131 -12.16 -4.49 4.42
N VAL A 132 -11.53 -4.55 3.24
CA VAL A 132 -10.76 -3.41 2.69
C VAL A 132 -11.62 -2.38 1.96
N ASN A 133 -12.78 -2.79 1.43
CA ASN A 133 -13.63 -1.90 0.65
C ASN A 133 -14.55 -1.00 1.50
N SER A 134 -14.55 -1.18 2.82
CA SER A 134 -15.24 -0.28 3.75
C SER A 134 -14.59 1.11 3.86
N ILE A 135 -13.35 1.25 3.37
CA ILE A 135 -12.55 2.48 3.47
C ILE A 135 -12.31 3.11 2.11
N HIS A 136 -12.07 2.27 1.10
CA HIS A 136 -11.88 2.70 -0.26
C HIS A 136 -12.70 1.82 -1.19
N GLN A 137 -13.44 2.43 -2.12
CA GLN A 137 -14.05 1.69 -3.21
C GLN A 137 -12.97 0.91 -3.98
N LEU A 138 -13.36 -0.22 -4.56
CA LEU A 138 -12.47 -1.02 -5.40
C LEU A 138 -11.83 -0.15 -6.47
N ARG A 139 -10.55 -0.39 -6.74
CA ARG A 139 -9.82 0.37 -7.75
C ARG A 139 -10.14 -0.19 -9.13
N SER A 140 -9.96 0.63 -10.17
CA SER A 140 -10.25 0.25 -11.56
C SER A 140 -9.63 -1.11 -11.97
N PRO A 141 -8.40 -1.48 -11.60
CA PRO A 141 -7.85 -2.79 -11.96
C PRO A 141 -8.60 -3.97 -11.32
N GLU A 142 -9.00 -3.84 -10.06
CA GLU A 142 -9.73 -4.88 -9.33
C GLU A 142 -11.13 -5.05 -9.91
N ILE A 143 -11.78 -3.92 -10.22
CA ILE A 143 -13.10 -3.90 -10.88
C ILE A 143 -13.05 -4.64 -12.21
N ILE A 144 -12.04 -4.38 -13.06
CA ILE A 144 -11.91 -5.04 -14.37
C ILE A 144 -11.81 -6.56 -14.22
N VAL A 145 -11.00 -7.04 -13.28
CA VAL A 145 -10.83 -8.49 -13.04
C VAL A 145 -12.14 -9.12 -12.58
N LEU A 146 -12.86 -8.47 -11.66
CA LEU A 146 -14.13 -8.97 -11.15
C LEU A 146 -15.26 -8.91 -12.18
N GLU A 147 -15.37 -7.85 -12.97
CA GLU A 147 -16.38 -7.71 -14.01
C GLU A 147 -16.19 -8.74 -15.13
N GLN A 148 -14.93 -9.06 -15.47
CA GLN A 148 -14.62 -10.08 -16.49
C GLN A 148 -14.99 -11.48 -16.01
N ALA A 149 -14.68 -11.81 -14.76
CA ALA A 149 -14.96 -13.13 -14.19
C ALA A 149 -16.43 -13.31 -13.78
N TYR A 150 -17.04 -12.25 -13.27
CA TYR A 150 -18.37 -12.26 -12.66
C TYR A 150 -19.25 -11.14 -13.25
N PRO A 151 -19.61 -11.18 -14.54
CA PRO A 151 -20.28 -10.09 -15.24
C PRO A 151 -21.70 -9.76 -14.74
N LYS A 152 -22.24 -10.57 -13.81
CA LYS A 152 -23.58 -10.40 -13.23
C LYS A 152 -23.55 -9.68 -11.88
N ILE A 153 -22.38 -9.46 -11.31
CA ILE A 153 -22.24 -8.89 -9.97
C ILE A 153 -21.84 -7.44 -10.10
N ASP A 154 -22.47 -6.59 -9.29
CA ASP A 154 -22.09 -5.18 -9.15
C ASP A 154 -20.88 -5.07 -8.19
N PRO A 155 -19.68 -4.70 -8.69
CA PRO A 155 -18.48 -4.60 -7.86
C PRO A 155 -18.61 -3.59 -6.72
N SER A 156 -19.52 -2.61 -6.84
CA SER A 156 -19.75 -1.62 -5.79
C SER A 156 -20.46 -2.17 -4.54
N GLN A 157 -21.15 -3.31 -4.69
CA GLN A 157 -21.89 -3.98 -3.61
C GLN A 157 -21.11 -5.13 -2.96
N ILE A 158 -19.97 -5.54 -3.55
CA ILE A 158 -19.18 -6.67 -3.05
C ILE A 158 -18.27 -6.20 -1.92
N LEU A 159 -18.30 -6.91 -0.79
CA LEU A 159 -17.30 -6.79 0.28
C LEU A 159 -16.05 -7.60 -0.06
N VAL A 160 -14.86 -7.01 0.14
CA VAL A 160 -13.58 -7.70 -0.08
C VAL A 160 -12.90 -7.98 1.26
N LEU A 161 -12.76 -9.27 1.58
CA LEU A 161 -12.02 -9.75 2.74
C LEU A 161 -10.58 -10.09 2.32
N ASP A 162 -9.62 -9.25 2.67
CA ASP A 162 -8.21 -9.47 2.40
C ASP A 162 -7.55 -10.23 3.55
N THR A 163 -7.15 -11.48 3.31
CA THR A 163 -6.55 -12.35 4.35
C THR A 163 -5.03 -12.21 4.44
N SER A 164 -4.38 -11.64 3.42
CA SER A 164 -2.91 -11.54 3.37
C SER A 164 -2.41 -10.19 3.86
N ARG A 165 -3.30 -9.20 3.99
CA ARG A 165 -2.95 -7.88 4.50
C ARG A 165 -2.71 -7.90 6.01
N LYS A 166 -1.52 -7.45 6.41
CA LYS A 166 -1.14 -7.29 7.82
C LYS A 166 -1.38 -5.86 8.27
N LEU A 167 -1.96 -5.69 9.44
CA LEU A 167 -2.02 -4.39 10.10
C LEU A 167 -0.62 -3.95 10.48
N LEU A 168 -0.25 -2.74 10.09
CA LEU A 168 0.98 -2.13 10.59
C LEU A 168 0.81 -1.85 12.09
N SER A 169 1.80 -2.25 12.89
CA SER A 169 1.78 -1.92 14.32
C SER A 169 1.82 -0.40 14.50
N PRO A 170 1.24 0.15 15.58
CA PRO A 170 1.33 1.58 15.88
C PRO A 170 2.78 2.08 15.92
N THR A 171 3.71 1.25 16.39
CA THR A 171 5.15 1.54 16.40
C THR A 171 5.74 1.64 15.00
N THR A 172 5.35 0.76 14.09
CA THR A 172 5.81 0.78 12.68
C THR A 172 5.28 2.02 11.97
N LEU A 173 4.00 2.35 12.15
CA LEU A 173 3.40 3.57 11.59
C LEU A 173 4.10 4.83 12.11
N ALA A 174 4.35 4.91 13.41
CA ALA A 174 5.04 6.06 14.00
C ALA A 174 6.45 6.24 13.42
N LEU A 175 7.21 5.14 13.25
CA LEU A 175 8.54 5.18 12.65
C LEU A 175 8.50 5.66 11.18
N LEU A 176 7.55 5.15 10.39
CA LEU A 176 7.39 5.55 8.98
C LEU A 176 7.00 7.03 8.84
N TRP A 177 6.17 7.55 9.75
CA TRP A 177 5.87 8.98 9.81
C TRP A 177 7.10 9.82 10.14
N GLN A 178 7.91 9.42 11.12
CA GLN A 178 9.15 10.14 11.45
C GLN A 178 10.11 10.19 10.27
N LEU A 179 10.28 9.09 9.54
CA LEU A 179 11.10 9.04 8.33
C LEU A 179 10.56 9.97 7.23
N THR A 180 9.24 9.95 7.02
CA THR A 180 8.57 10.80 6.03
C THR A 180 8.72 12.29 6.39
N ILE A 181 8.66 12.65 7.67
CA ILE A 181 8.84 14.02 8.14
C ILE A 181 10.31 14.45 8.07
N ALA A 182 11.27 13.55 8.33
CA ALA A 182 12.70 13.88 8.33
C ALA A 182 13.28 14.14 6.93
N LEU A 183 12.81 13.41 5.90
CA LEU A 183 13.26 13.53 4.51
C LEU A 183 13.21 14.97 3.93
N PRO A 184 12.11 15.73 4.06
CA PRO A 184 12.06 17.10 3.53
C PRO A 184 13.05 18.03 4.25
N PHE A 185 13.32 17.85 5.55
CA PHE A 185 14.35 18.63 6.24
C PHE A 185 15.75 18.33 5.68
N ALA A 186 16.07 17.06 5.41
CA ALA A 186 17.33 16.69 4.76
C ALA A 186 17.43 17.26 3.33
N ALA A 187 16.34 17.20 2.57
CA ALA A 187 16.27 17.76 1.22
C ALA A 187 16.51 19.28 1.24
N LEU A 188 15.94 20.01 2.20
CA LEU A 188 16.11 21.47 2.34
C LEU A 188 17.49 21.87 2.90
N ALA A 189 18.11 21.04 3.74
CA ALA A 189 19.46 21.30 4.26
C ALA A 189 20.54 21.14 3.16
N THR A 190 20.32 20.26 2.20
CA THR A 190 21.27 19.97 1.10
C THR A 190 21.69 21.21 0.29
N PRO A 191 20.78 22.05 -0.25
CA PRO A 191 21.17 23.27 -0.97
C PRO A 191 21.89 24.28 -0.07
N LEU A 192 21.55 24.36 1.22
CA LEU A 192 22.23 25.25 2.17
C LEU A 192 23.69 24.84 2.34
N VAL A 193 23.95 23.55 2.58
CA VAL A 193 25.30 23.00 2.69
C VAL A 193 26.08 23.21 1.39
N TRP A 194 25.44 22.97 0.23
CA TRP A 194 26.04 23.24 -1.08
C TRP A 194 26.43 24.71 -1.27
N LEU A 195 25.57 25.65 -0.89
CA LEU A 195 25.87 27.09 -0.95
C LEU A 195 27.04 27.49 -0.05
N ILE A 196 27.14 26.90 1.15
CA ILE A 196 28.26 27.12 2.07
C ILE A 196 29.58 26.62 1.44
N ILE A 197 29.58 25.39 0.91
CA ILE A 197 30.76 24.81 0.24
C ILE A 197 31.17 25.67 -0.96
N ARG A 198 30.20 26.09 -1.78
CA ARG A 198 30.43 26.94 -2.94
C ARG A 198 31.04 28.28 -2.55
N ARG A 199 30.50 28.93 -1.50
CA ARG A 199 31.02 30.21 -1.00
C ARG A 199 32.46 30.06 -0.51
N TRP A 200 32.77 29.00 0.23
CA TRP A 200 34.11 28.69 0.71
C TRP A 200 35.10 28.49 -0.45
N GLN A 201 34.70 27.75 -1.50
CA GLN A 201 35.54 27.57 -2.69
C GLN A 201 35.82 28.89 -3.42
N MET A 202 34.84 29.79 -3.56
CA MET A 202 35.04 31.09 -4.20
C MET A 202 36.02 31.99 -3.41
N GLN A 203 35.98 31.94 -2.09
CA GLN A 203 36.90 32.71 -1.23
C GLN A 203 38.35 32.23 -1.37
N ASN A 204 38.57 30.92 -1.45
CA ASN A 204 39.93 30.34 -1.55
C ASN A 204 40.58 30.55 -2.92
N VAL A 205 39.79 30.62 -4.01
CA VAL A 205 40.32 30.93 -5.35
C VAL A 205 40.72 32.41 -5.48
N ALA A 206 40.11 33.30 -4.69
CA ALA A 206 40.36 34.73 -4.75
C ALA A 206 41.59 35.20 -3.94
N ALA A 207 42.26 34.32 -3.19
CA ALA A 207 43.49 34.68 -2.49
C ALA A 207 44.67 34.67 -3.48
N PRO A 208 45.18 35.83 -3.94
CA PRO A 208 46.37 35.85 -4.78
C PRO A 208 47.52 35.22 -4.00
N SER A 209 48.34 34.40 -4.67
CA SER A 209 49.57 33.86 -4.10
C SER A 209 50.49 35.00 -3.72
N ALA A 210 50.43 35.43 -2.46
CA ALA A 210 51.30 36.45 -1.87
C ALA A 210 52.80 36.04 -1.91
N THR A 211 53.10 34.83 -2.38
CA THR A 211 54.44 34.29 -2.59
C THR A 211 55.20 34.91 -3.76
N ALA A 212 54.59 35.75 -4.61
CA ALA A 212 55.27 36.37 -5.76
C ALA A 212 55.95 37.72 -5.48
N ALA A 213 55.99 38.20 -4.22
CA ALA A 213 56.53 39.53 -3.87
C ALA A 213 57.77 39.47 -2.95
N ARG A 214 58.56 38.38 -2.99
CA ARG A 214 59.75 38.21 -2.14
C ARG A 214 61.05 37.92 -2.89
N ASP A 215 61.08 38.17 -4.20
CA ASP A 215 62.29 38.14 -5.03
C ASP A 215 62.67 39.56 -5.47
#